data_AF-A0A267T2A6-F1
#
_entry.id   AF-A0A267T2A6-F1
#
_cell.length_a   1.000
_cell.length_b   1.000
_cell.length_c   1.000
_cell.angle_alpha   90.00
_cell.angle_beta   90.00
_cell.angle_gamma   90.00
#
_symmetry.space_group_name_H-M   'P 1'
#
loop_
_entity.id
_entity.type
_entity.pdbx_description
1 polymer ?
#
loop_
_entity_poly.entity_id
_entity_poly.type
_entity_poly.pdbx_seq_one_letter_code
_entity_poly.pdbx_strand_id
1 'polypeptide(L)' 'MKKTSKKSEEKPKRSFSPAQKAAQKKVKQVNLEAVKSIYEAGKAGKPMPTWGKSLKVASKKVYNK' A
#
# COMPACT_ATOMS: atom_id res chain seq x y z
N MET A 1 -15.39 -22.80 35.49
CA MET A 1 -15.58 -21.45 34.91
C MET A 1 -15.58 -21.55 33.39
N LYS A 2 -16.74 -21.34 32.73
CA LYS A 2 -16.83 -21.35 31.26
C LYS A 2 -16.25 -20.04 30.71
N LYS A 3 -15.15 -20.11 29.96
CA LYS A 3 -14.58 -18.98 29.24
C LYS A 3 -15.55 -18.58 28.14
N THR A 4 -16.23 -17.45 28.30
CA THR A 4 -17.04 -16.86 27.23
C THR A 4 -16.09 -16.37 26.14
N SER A 5 -16.11 -17.04 24.99
CA SER A 5 -15.47 -16.52 23.78
C SER A 5 -15.99 -15.11 23.53
N LYS A 6 -15.11 -14.11 23.59
CA LYS A 6 -15.39 -12.78 23.08
C LYS A 6 -15.70 -12.95 21.60
N LYS A 7 -16.99 -12.88 21.26
CA LYS A 7 -17.49 -12.74 19.89
C LYS A 7 -16.75 -11.54 19.30
N SER A 8 -15.78 -11.78 18.43
CA SER A 8 -15.14 -10.72 17.67
C SER A 8 -16.26 -10.00 16.94
N GLU A 9 -16.58 -8.79 17.37
CA GLU A 9 -17.41 -7.87 16.60
C GLU A 9 -16.74 -7.75 15.24
N GLU A 10 -17.28 -8.48 14.26
CA GLU A 10 -16.84 -8.42 12.88
C GLU A 10 -17.15 -6.99 12.44
N LYS A 11 -16.13 -6.12 12.52
CA LYS A 11 -16.23 -4.73 12.09
C LYS A 11 -16.94 -4.75 10.74
N PRO A 12 -18.02 -3.96 10.55
CA PRO A 12 -18.81 -4.02 9.33
C PRO A 12 -17.87 -3.90 8.14
N LYS A 13 -17.89 -4.91 7.25
CA LYS A 13 -17.12 -4.89 6.01
C LYS A 13 -17.59 -3.68 5.22
N ARG A 14 -16.88 -2.55 5.37
CA ARG A 14 -17.20 -1.31 4.67
C ARG A 14 -17.17 -1.61 3.17
N SER A 15 -18.34 -1.57 2.57
CA SER A 15 -18.50 -1.63 1.13
C SER A 15 -17.90 -0.36 0.54
N PHE A 16 -16.77 -0.50 -0.17
CA PHE A 16 -16.15 0.62 -0.85
C PHE A 16 -16.92 0.94 -2.13
N SER A 17 -17.17 2.23 -2.36
CA SER A 17 -17.70 2.71 -3.63
C SER A 17 -16.77 2.35 -4.80
N PRO A 18 -17.27 2.29 -6.04
CA PRO A 18 -16.41 2.06 -7.22
C PRO A 18 -15.23 3.04 -7.30
N ALA A 19 -15.44 4.31 -6.97
CA ALA A 19 -14.39 5.32 -6.89
C ALA A 19 -13.34 5.02 -5.80
N GLN A 20 -13.77 4.59 -4.61
CA GLN A 20 -12.87 4.19 -3.53
C GLN A 20 -12.05 2.94 -3.91
N LYS A 21 -12.65 1.97 -4.60
CA LYS A 21 -11.93 0.79 -5.11
C LYS A 21 -10.88 1.18 -6.16
N ALA A 22 -11.20 2.12 -7.06
CA ALA A 22 -10.27 2.64 -8.05
C ALA A 22 -9.09 3.39 -7.38
N ALA A 23 -9.39 4.24 -6.40
CA ALA A 23 -8.36 4.92 -5.60
C ALA A 23 -7.45 3.91 -4.87
N GLN A 24 -8.04 2.87 -4.26
CA GLN A 24 -7.28 1.83 -3.58
C GLN A 24 -6.35 1.07 -4.53
N LYS A 25 -6.78 0.80 -5.77
CA LYS A 25 -5.92 0.18 -6.79
C LYS A 25 -4.72 1.07 -7.11
N LYS A 26 -4.92 2.38 -7.31
CA LYS A 26 -3.83 3.32 -7.57
C LYS A 26 -2.84 3.40 -6.39
N VAL A 27 -3.34 3.43 -5.15
CA VAL A 27 -2.47 3.42 -3.95
C VAL A 27 -1.66 2.13 -3.85
N LYS A 28 -2.28 0.97 -4.10
CA LYS A 28 -1.56 -0.32 -4.14
C LYS A 28 -0.46 -0.32 -5.20
N GLN A 29 -0.74 0.23 -6.37
CA GLN A 29 0.23 0.34 -7.47
C GLN A 29 1.42 1.23 -7.07
N VAL A 30 1.17 2.39 -6.46
CA VAL A 30 2.24 3.29 -5.95
C VAL A 30 3.13 2.56 -4.94
N ASN A 31 2.53 1.85 -3.98
CA ASN A 31 3.29 1.12 -2.98
C ASN A 31 4.16 0.02 -3.60
N LEU A 32 3.62 -0.74 -4.55
CA LEU A 32 4.38 -1.79 -5.24
C LEU A 32 5.56 -1.21 -6.04
N GLU A 33 5.36 -0.11 -6.75
CA GLU A 33 6.45 0.55 -7.47
C GLU A 33 7.51 1.13 -6.52
N ALA A 34 7.09 1.69 -5.38
CA ALA A 34 8.01 2.20 -4.38
C ALA A 34 8.86 1.08 -3.75
N VAL A 35 8.23 -0.05 -3.36
CA VAL A 35 8.95 -1.23 -2.84
C VAL A 35 9.93 -1.76 -3.89
N LYS A 36 9.49 -1.89 -5.14
CA LYS A 36 10.35 -2.35 -6.25
C LYS A 36 11.57 -1.43 -6.41
N SER A 37 11.38 -0.11 -6.37
CA SER A 37 12.48 0.84 -6.48
C SER A 37 13.51 0.68 -5.35
N ILE A 38 13.06 0.42 -4.12
CA ILE A 38 13.94 0.25 -2.97
C ILE A 38 14.69 -1.09 -3.08
N TYR A 39 13.96 -2.15 -3.43
CA TYR A 39 14.52 -3.48 -3.60
C TYR A 39 15.62 -3.52 -4.68
N GLU A 40 15.35 -2.95 -5.86
CA GLU A 40 16.32 -2.90 -6.96
C GLU A 40 17.55 -2.04 -6.60
N ALA A 41 17.37 -0.94 -5.86
CA ALA A 41 18.50 -0.14 -5.38
C ALA A 41 19.40 -0.94 -4.43
N GLY A 42 18.81 -1.69 -3.50
CA GLY A 42 19.54 -2.59 -2.61
C GLY A 42 20.27 -3.70 -3.37
N LYS A 43 19.60 -4.35 -4.33
CA LYS A 43 20.20 -5.37 -5.19
C LYS A 43 21.38 -4.85 -6.01
N ALA A 44 21.28 -3.61 -6.50
CA ALA A 44 22.32 -2.98 -7.31
C ALA A 44 23.49 -2.40 -6.50
N GLY A 45 23.49 -2.53 -5.17
CA GLY A 45 24.49 -1.90 -4.30
C GLY A 45 24.46 -0.36 -4.34
N LYS A 46 23.34 0.22 -4.80
CA LYS A 46 23.14 1.67 -4.87
C LYS A 46 22.59 2.19 -3.55
N PRO A 47 22.75 3.50 -3.26
CA PRO A 47 22.08 4.12 -2.12
C PRO A 47 20.57 3.86 -2.17
N MET A 48 20.05 3.18 -1.14
CA MET A 48 18.62 2.87 -1.07
C MET A 48 17.82 4.17 -0.87
N PRO A 49 16.85 4.47 -1.74
CA PRO A 49 16.01 5.63 -1.54
C PRO A 49 15.11 5.41 -0.32
N THR A 50 14.91 6.47 0.47
CA THR A 50 13.97 6.47 1.58
C THR A 50 12.55 6.18 1.08
N TRP A 51 11.73 5.53 1.90
CA TRP A 51 10.33 5.23 1.61
C TRP A 51 9.55 6.43 1.03
N GLY A 52 9.64 7.60 1.68
CA GLY A 52 8.95 8.82 1.22
C GLY A 52 9.38 9.32 -0.16
N LYS A 53 10.68 9.22 -0.50
CA LYS A 53 11.20 9.56 -1.84
C LYS A 53 10.65 8.61 -2.90
N SER A 54 10.68 7.30 -2.62
CA SER A 54 10.16 6.28 -3.54
C SER A 54 8.65 6.44 -3.77
N LEU A 55 7.88 6.74 -2.73
CA LEU A 55 6.45 7.05 -2.85
C LEU A 55 6.19 8.30 -3.69
N LYS A 56 6.99 9.36 -3.53
CA LYS A 56 6.82 10.60 -4.32
C LYS A 56 7.08 10.37 -5.81
N VAL A 57 8.07 9.55 -6.15
CA VAL A 57 8.37 9.20 -7.55
C VAL A 57 7.30 8.27 -8.14
N ALA A 58 6.93 7.22 -7.41
CA ALA A 58 5.90 6.27 -7.83
C ALA A 58 4.51 6.93 -7.97
N SER A 59 4.14 7.83 -7.05
CA SER A 59 2.87 8.56 -7.14
C SER A 59 2.80 9.45 -8.37
N LYS A 60 3.87 10.21 -8.69
CA LYS A 60 3.93 10.96 -9.95
C LYS A 60 3.70 10.05 -11.15
N LYS A 61 4.33 8.87 -11.17
CA LYS A 61 4.20 7.92 -12.28
C LYS A 61 2.79 7.32 -12.44
N VAL A 62 2.11 7.04 -11.32
CA VAL A 62 0.76 6.43 -11.32
C VAL A 62 -0.35 7.45 -11.55
N TYR A 63 -0.17 8.70 -11.10
CA TYR A 63 -1.22 9.73 -11.13
C TYR A 63 -1.03 10.81 -12.21
N ASN A 64 0.17 11.05 -12.75
CA ASN A 64 0.40 11.96 -13.88
C ASN A 64 0.48 11.22 -15.24
N LYS A 65 -0.26 10.13 -15.37
CA LYS A 65 -0.40 9.39 -16.64
C LYS A 65 -1.75 9.72 -17.25
#